data_AF-A0A1V2LWD7-F1
#
_entry.id   AF-A0A1V2LWD7-F1
#
_cell.length_a   1.000
_cell.length_b   1.000
_cell.length_c   1.000
_cell.angle_alpha   90.00
_cell.angle_beta   90.00
_cell.angle_gamma   90.00
#
_symmetry.space_group_name_H-M   'P 1'
#
loop_
_entity.id
_entity.type
_entity.pdbx_description
1 polymer ?
#
loop_
_entity_poly.entity_id
_entity_poly.type
_entity_poly.pdbx_seq_one_letter_code
_entity_poly.pdbx_strand_id
1 'polypeptide(L)'
;MNAEELVITTMFFVNDDFKIIGDSAGDELTFEDACIYIGKKLVSHVAIFINYNNKIQILKEIGLKTTNKRLLVTEEDPINRIVHKFNGKRADIAYAECLGVPLNKISDYFIAYPLGIDVEKSIDIISPFCVNHDGSMTFYSQILFNTFVNIMEFEDTNIKLSRMKNNIQIKPKIILSINCIAVSGRYLQENIWNSVNSTMQSFCQTHIVIVCYGEIYYKKYVNQTNTLLIIE
;
A
#
# COMPACT_ATOMS: atom_id res chain seq x y z
N MET A 1 -3.05 -17.51 -1.45
CA MET A 1 -3.99 -16.44 -1.08
C MET A 1 -3.69 -16.07 0.35
N ASN A 2 -3.35 -14.82 0.61
CA ASN A 2 -2.97 -14.40 1.96
C ASN A 2 -4.22 -14.32 2.85
N ALA A 3 -4.08 -14.44 4.16
CA ALA A 3 -5.22 -14.48 5.09
C ALA A 3 -6.10 -13.22 4.98
N GLU A 4 -5.49 -12.09 4.64
CA GLU A 4 -6.14 -10.78 4.48
C GLU A 4 -7.08 -10.75 3.27
N GLU A 5 -6.66 -11.35 2.15
CA GLU A 5 -7.51 -11.48 0.97
C GLU A 5 -8.73 -12.37 1.24
N LEU A 6 -8.58 -13.41 2.06
CA LEU A 6 -9.69 -14.26 2.50
C LEU A 6 -10.68 -13.46 3.37
N VAL A 7 -10.19 -12.65 4.31
CA VAL A 7 -11.02 -11.78 5.15
C VAL A 7 -11.80 -10.78 4.29
N ILE A 8 -11.14 -10.12 3.34
CA ILE A 8 -11.78 -9.20 2.40
C ILE A 8 -12.84 -9.91 1.55
N THR A 9 -12.52 -11.11 1.04
CA THR A 9 -13.45 -11.92 0.24
C THR A 9 -14.71 -12.29 1.04
N THR A 10 -14.57 -12.56 2.33
CA THR A 10 -15.71 -12.84 3.22
C THR A 10 -16.63 -11.62 3.37
N MET A 11 -16.08 -10.41 3.25
CA MET A 11 -16.83 -9.14 3.30
C MET A 11 -17.43 -8.74 1.95
N PHE A 12 -17.31 -9.56 0.90
CA PHE A 12 -17.76 -9.23 -0.44
C PHE A 12 -19.26 -8.85 -0.50
N PHE A 13 -20.09 -9.57 0.26
CA PHE A 13 -21.55 -9.38 0.31
C PHE A 13 -22.01 -8.19 1.17
N VAL A 14 -21.09 -7.52 1.84
CA VAL A 14 -21.41 -6.32 2.61
C VAL A 14 -21.68 -5.17 1.64
N ASN A 15 -22.57 -4.24 2.01
CA ASN A 15 -22.83 -3.03 1.23
C ASN A 15 -21.52 -2.27 0.93
N ASP A 16 -21.36 -1.76 -0.30
CA ASP A 16 -20.16 -1.03 -0.73
C ASP A 16 -19.87 0.23 0.11
N ASP A 17 -20.91 0.84 0.67
CA ASP A 17 -20.78 2.01 1.57
C ASP A 17 -20.35 1.63 2.99
N PHE A 18 -20.32 0.33 3.31
CA PHE A 18 -19.85 -0.13 4.61
C PHE A 18 -18.35 0.10 4.73
N LYS A 19 -18.02 0.94 5.70
CA LYS A 19 -16.66 1.41 5.98
C LYS A 19 -15.83 0.28 6.58
N ILE A 20 -14.84 -0.20 5.81
CA ILE A 20 -13.88 -1.21 6.26
C ILE A 20 -12.48 -0.63 6.15
N ILE A 21 -11.74 -0.75 7.24
CA ILE A 21 -10.29 -0.52 7.27
C ILE A 21 -9.65 -1.66 8.05
N GLY A 22 -8.34 -1.82 7.88
CA GLY A 22 -7.56 -2.80 8.63
C GLY A 22 -6.12 -2.79 8.18
N ASP A 23 -5.38 -3.76 8.68
CA ASP A 23 -3.96 -3.88 8.47
C ASP A 23 -3.49 -5.33 8.61
N SER A 24 -2.30 -5.59 8.06
CA SER A 24 -1.54 -6.81 8.33
C SER A 24 -0.52 -6.52 9.41
N ALA A 25 -0.68 -7.17 10.55
CA ALA A 25 0.31 -7.10 11.63
C ALA A 25 1.69 -7.53 11.10
N GLY A 26 2.73 -6.81 11.50
CA GLY A 26 4.11 -7.08 11.11
C GLY A 26 4.97 -7.48 12.30
N ASP A 27 6.13 -8.06 12.01
CA ASP A 27 7.08 -8.61 12.98
C ASP A 27 8.49 -8.05 12.72
N GLU A 28 8.63 -6.73 12.66
CA GLU A 28 9.93 -6.05 12.54
C GLU A 28 10.80 -6.48 11.34
N LEU A 29 10.17 -6.96 10.26
CA LEU A 29 10.78 -7.42 9.00
C LEU A 29 11.41 -8.82 9.08
N THR A 30 11.08 -9.62 10.10
CA THR A 30 11.48 -11.03 10.15
C THR A 30 10.63 -11.92 9.25
N PHE A 31 9.36 -11.56 9.03
CA PHE A 31 8.40 -12.32 8.21
C PHE A 31 8.21 -13.78 8.68
N GLU A 32 8.29 -13.99 10.00
CA GLU A 32 8.09 -15.25 10.71
C GLU A 32 6.67 -15.32 11.31
N ASP A 33 6.38 -14.50 12.33
CA ASP A 33 5.11 -14.54 13.08
C ASP A 33 4.76 -13.19 13.71
N ALA A 34 3.71 -12.53 13.21
CA ALA A 34 3.16 -11.34 13.85
C ALA A 34 2.15 -11.72 14.95
N CYS A 35 2.40 -11.27 16.18
CA CYS A 35 1.56 -11.57 17.34
C CYS A 35 0.50 -10.50 17.58
N ILE A 36 -0.78 -10.90 17.66
CA ILE A 36 -1.89 -10.00 18.02
C ILE A 36 -2.47 -10.42 19.38
N TYR A 37 -2.67 -9.46 20.29
CA TYR A 37 -3.24 -9.71 21.61
C TYR A 37 -4.54 -8.96 21.84
N ILE A 38 -5.56 -9.66 22.36
CA ILE A 38 -6.74 -9.04 22.96
C ILE A 38 -6.65 -9.24 24.47
N GLY A 39 -6.30 -8.17 25.19
CA GLY A 39 -6.01 -8.24 26.62
C GLY A 39 -4.80 -9.14 26.89
N LYS A 40 -5.04 -10.35 27.40
CA LYS A 40 -3.99 -11.36 27.69
C LYS A 40 -3.98 -12.54 26.72
N LYS A 41 -4.89 -12.57 25.75
CA LYS A 41 -5.07 -13.71 24.84
C LYS A 41 -4.36 -13.43 23.51
N LEU A 42 -3.43 -14.32 23.13
CA LEU A 42 -2.87 -14.37 21.79
C LEU A 42 -3.95 -14.86 20.81
N VAL A 43 -4.13 -14.14 19.71
CA VAL A 43 -5.10 -14.44 18.65
C VAL A 43 -4.44 -14.28 17.29
N SER A 44 -4.91 -15.03 16.30
CA SER A 44 -4.38 -14.97 14.93
C SER A 44 -4.97 -13.81 14.12
N HIS A 45 -6.22 -13.44 14.39
CA HIS A 45 -6.94 -12.39 13.67
C HIS A 45 -7.88 -11.65 14.63
N VAL A 46 -8.11 -10.36 14.34
CA VAL A 46 -9.04 -9.50 15.08
C VAL A 46 -9.91 -8.72 14.10
N ALA A 47 -11.21 -8.70 14.39
CA ALA A 47 -12.16 -7.80 13.74
C ALA A 47 -12.91 -7.02 14.82
N ILE A 48 -13.00 -5.70 14.66
CA ILE A 48 -13.68 -4.82 15.61
C ILE A 48 -14.82 -4.14 14.86
N PHE A 49 -16.05 -4.37 15.32
CA PHE A 49 -17.22 -3.65 14.85
C PHE A 49 -17.43 -2.41 15.70
N ILE A 50 -17.42 -1.25 15.06
CA ILE A 50 -17.59 0.03 15.73
C ILE A 50 -18.91 0.62 15.25
N ASN A 51 -19.84 0.80 16.19
CA ASN A 51 -21.01 1.65 15.98
C ASN A 51 -20.75 2.99 16.68
N TYR A 52 -20.70 4.08 15.91
CA TYR A 52 -20.30 5.39 16.39
C TYR A 52 -21.27 6.45 15.89
N ASN A 53 -21.68 7.35 16.78
CA ASN A 53 -22.76 8.30 16.51
C ASN A 53 -22.29 9.57 15.77
N ASN A 54 -21.00 9.92 15.82
CA ASN A 54 -20.50 11.07 15.07
C ASN A 54 -19.99 10.67 13.68
N LYS A 55 -19.64 11.66 12.87
CA LYS A 55 -19.18 11.41 11.50
C LYS A 55 -17.83 10.69 11.50
N ILE A 56 -17.74 9.72 10.61
CA ILE A 56 -16.50 9.01 10.28
C ILE A 56 -16.21 9.22 8.81
N GLN A 57 -14.97 9.55 8.49
CA GLN A 57 -14.44 9.59 7.14
C GLN A 57 -13.26 8.62 7.03
N ILE A 58 -13.19 7.87 5.93
CA ILE A 58 -12.01 7.08 5.58
C ILE A 58 -11.36 7.69 4.35
N LEU A 59 -10.05 7.87 4.39
CA LEU A 59 -9.26 8.29 3.23
C LEU A 59 -8.15 7.26 2.96
N LYS A 60 -7.87 7.01 1.68
CA LYS A 60 -6.64 6.34 1.23
C LYS A 60 -5.78 7.42 0.58
N GLU A 61 -4.58 7.60 1.10
CA GLU A 61 -3.60 8.51 0.54
C GLU A 61 -2.40 7.71 0.00
N ILE A 62 -1.89 8.12 -1.16
CA ILE A 62 -0.73 7.50 -1.79
C ILE A 62 0.35 8.57 -1.84
N GLY A 63 1.57 8.26 -1.41
CA GLY A 63 2.72 9.20 -1.44
C GLY A 63 3.60 9.03 -2.68
N LEU A 64 3.03 8.54 -3.76
CA LEU A 64 3.70 8.15 -4.99
C LEU A 64 3.00 8.83 -6.18
N LYS A 65 3.79 9.24 -7.17
CA LYS A 65 3.33 9.79 -8.44
C LYS A 65 3.81 8.92 -9.60
N THR A 66 3.07 8.91 -10.69
CA THR A 66 3.50 8.25 -11.93
C THR A 66 4.67 9.00 -12.55
N THR A 67 5.67 8.26 -12.99
CA THR A 67 6.72 8.79 -13.88
C THR A 67 6.20 8.83 -15.33
N ASN A 68 7.05 9.19 -16.29
CA ASN A 68 6.77 9.09 -17.72
C ASN A 68 7.09 7.70 -18.31
N LYS A 69 7.46 6.72 -17.47
CA LYS A 69 7.88 5.38 -17.86
C LYS A 69 6.76 4.37 -17.60
N ARG A 70 6.52 3.48 -18.57
CA ARG A 70 5.51 2.42 -18.48
C ARG A 70 5.99 1.12 -19.12
N LEU A 71 5.41 0.02 -18.68
CA LEU A 71 5.63 -1.33 -19.21
C LEU A 71 4.29 -1.93 -19.62
N LEU A 72 4.27 -2.71 -20.71
CA LEU A 72 3.13 -3.53 -21.09
C LEU A 72 3.36 -4.95 -20.63
N VAL A 73 2.42 -5.52 -19.90
CA VAL A 73 2.45 -6.94 -19.52
C VAL A 73 2.14 -7.78 -20.75
N THR A 74 3.07 -8.65 -21.12
CA THR A 74 3.02 -9.44 -22.37
C THR A 74 3.08 -10.94 -22.15
N GLU A 75 3.42 -11.40 -20.95
CA GLU A 75 3.35 -12.81 -20.56
C GLU A 75 3.37 -12.90 -19.05
N GLU A 76 2.35 -13.54 -18.45
CA GLU A 76 2.18 -13.60 -17.01
C GLU A 76 1.41 -14.84 -16.55
N ASP A 77 1.60 -15.19 -15.29
CA ASP A 77 0.82 -16.15 -14.53
C ASP A 77 0.11 -15.40 -13.39
N PRO A 78 -1.17 -15.03 -13.57
CA PRO A 78 -1.89 -14.24 -12.58
C PRO A 78 -2.20 -15.04 -11.31
N ILE A 79 -2.22 -16.38 -11.38
CA ILE A 79 -2.49 -17.24 -10.21
C ILE A 79 -1.30 -17.18 -9.25
N ASN A 80 -0.09 -17.32 -9.80
CA ASN A 80 1.15 -17.27 -9.04
C ASN A 80 1.70 -15.84 -8.87
N ARG A 81 1.04 -14.83 -9.44
CA ARG A 81 1.45 -13.40 -9.42
C ARG A 81 2.81 -13.17 -10.06
N ILE A 82 3.11 -13.92 -11.11
CA ILE A 82 4.39 -13.86 -11.81
C ILE A 82 4.18 -13.14 -13.14
N VAL A 83 5.01 -12.15 -13.44
CA VAL A 83 5.16 -11.64 -14.81
C VAL A 83 6.43 -12.22 -15.40
N HIS A 84 6.28 -12.97 -16.48
CA HIS A 84 7.41 -13.52 -17.24
C HIS A 84 7.99 -12.47 -18.19
N LYS A 85 7.13 -11.66 -18.83
CA LYS A 85 7.56 -10.66 -19.80
C LYS A 85 6.84 -9.33 -19.72
N PHE A 86 7.63 -8.27 -19.80
CA PHE A 86 7.16 -6.93 -20.13
C PHE A 86 7.67 -6.52 -21.52
N ASN A 87 6.83 -5.90 -22.34
CA ASN A 87 7.18 -5.42 -23.68
C ASN A 87 7.81 -6.51 -24.57
N GLY A 88 7.42 -7.78 -24.40
CA GLY A 88 7.98 -8.94 -25.11
C GLY A 88 9.38 -9.36 -24.64
N LYS A 89 9.95 -8.72 -23.63
CA LYS A 89 11.26 -9.06 -23.02
C LYS A 89 11.07 -9.65 -21.63
N ARG A 90 12.08 -10.41 -21.16
CA ARG A 90 12.13 -10.94 -19.79
C ARG A 90 11.88 -9.83 -18.76
N ALA A 91 11.04 -10.10 -17.76
CA ALA A 91 10.50 -9.08 -16.89
C ALA A 91 11.57 -8.25 -16.17
N ASP A 92 12.58 -8.91 -15.58
CA ASP A 92 13.71 -8.27 -14.92
C ASP A 92 14.51 -7.33 -15.84
N ILE A 93 14.80 -7.76 -17.07
CA ILE A 93 15.53 -6.98 -18.07
C ILE A 93 14.72 -5.76 -18.48
N ALA A 94 13.43 -5.95 -18.81
CA ALA A 94 12.56 -4.86 -19.22
C ALA A 94 12.41 -3.81 -18.11
N TYR A 95 12.27 -4.25 -16.86
CA TYR A 95 12.19 -3.36 -15.69
C TYR A 95 13.52 -2.61 -15.46
N ALA A 96 14.66 -3.32 -15.54
CA ALA A 96 15.99 -2.72 -15.39
C ALA A 96 16.28 -1.67 -16.47
N GLU A 97 16.00 -1.99 -17.74
CA GLU A 97 16.14 -1.07 -18.88
C GLU A 97 15.23 0.15 -18.71
N CYS A 98 13.98 -0.07 -18.27
CA CYS A 98 13.02 0.99 -18.03
C CYS A 98 13.53 1.97 -16.97
N LEU A 99 14.07 1.46 -15.85
CA LEU A 99 14.64 2.29 -14.80
C LEU A 99 16.01 2.89 -15.16
N GLY A 100 16.78 2.23 -16.03
CA GLY A 100 18.17 2.59 -16.33
C GLY A 100 19.14 2.14 -15.23
N VAL A 101 18.85 1.01 -14.57
CA VAL A 101 19.64 0.48 -13.44
C VAL A 101 20.31 -0.85 -13.79
N PRO A 102 21.41 -1.23 -13.11
CA PRO A 102 22.04 -2.54 -13.31
C PRO A 102 21.08 -3.69 -12.94
N LEU A 103 21.00 -4.72 -13.80
CA LEU A 103 20.12 -5.87 -13.61
C LEU A 103 20.32 -6.55 -12.25
N ASN A 104 21.56 -6.67 -11.80
CA ASN A 104 21.92 -7.31 -10.52
C ASN A 104 21.56 -6.48 -9.27
N LYS A 105 20.99 -5.27 -9.45
CA LYS A 105 20.58 -4.39 -8.35
C LYS A 105 19.09 -4.06 -8.38
N ILE A 106 18.31 -4.59 -9.32
CA ILE A 106 16.92 -4.13 -9.52
C ILE A 106 16.05 -4.30 -8.27
N SER A 107 16.31 -5.32 -7.45
CA SER A 107 15.59 -5.56 -6.20
C SER A 107 15.74 -4.42 -5.19
N ASP A 108 16.88 -3.72 -5.20
CA ASP A 108 17.13 -2.56 -4.33
C ASP A 108 16.19 -1.38 -4.68
N TYR A 109 15.61 -1.39 -5.88
CA TYR A 109 14.77 -0.31 -6.41
C TYR A 109 13.27 -0.58 -6.25
N PHE A 110 12.84 -1.77 -5.82
CA PHE A 110 11.41 -2.14 -5.79
C PHE A 110 10.55 -1.22 -4.91
N ILE A 111 11.08 -0.79 -3.76
CA ILE A 111 10.36 0.11 -2.84
C ILE A 111 10.32 1.53 -3.38
N ALA A 112 11.41 2.00 -4.00
CA ALA A 112 11.52 3.36 -4.52
C ALA A 112 10.78 3.55 -5.85
N TYR A 113 10.69 2.50 -6.66
CA TYR A 113 10.09 2.49 -7.99
C TYR A 113 9.06 1.38 -8.19
N PRO A 114 7.99 1.33 -7.38
CA PRO A 114 6.94 0.33 -7.56
C PRO A 114 6.17 0.56 -8.86
N LEU A 115 5.34 -0.40 -9.24
CA LEU A 115 4.43 -0.25 -10.37
C LEU A 115 3.06 0.26 -9.88
N GLY A 116 2.34 0.96 -10.75
CA GLY A 116 0.96 1.38 -10.52
C GLY A 116 0.06 0.98 -11.68
N ILE A 117 -1.15 0.54 -11.36
CA ILE A 117 -2.23 0.33 -12.35
C ILE A 117 -3.30 1.39 -12.16
N ASP A 118 -3.70 2.01 -13.27
CA ASP A 118 -4.83 2.94 -13.29
C ASP A 118 -6.15 2.17 -13.11
N VAL A 119 -6.91 2.50 -12.06
CA VAL A 119 -8.20 1.88 -11.74
C VAL A 119 -9.24 2.98 -11.53
N GLU A 120 -10.08 3.18 -12.55
CA GLU A 120 -11.15 4.19 -12.65
C GLU A 120 -10.74 5.62 -12.25
N LYS A 121 -10.72 5.91 -10.95
CA LYS A 121 -10.45 7.23 -10.35
C LYS A 121 -9.25 7.22 -9.40
N SER A 122 -8.48 6.14 -9.39
CA SER A 122 -7.35 5.95 -8.48
C SER A 122 -6.25 5.13 -9.14
N ILE A 123 -5.11 5.03 -8.47
CA ILE A 123 -4.04 4.11 -8.82
C ILE A 123 -3.95 3.07 -7.72
N ASP A 124 -3.84 1.79 -8.09
CA ASP A 124 -3.49 0.72 -7.18
C ASP A 124 -2.01 0.37 -7.35
N ILE A 125 -1.29 0.33 -6.23
CA ILE A 125 0.15 0.05 -6.20
C ILE A 125 0.39 -1.46 -6.31
N ILE A 126 1.35 -1.82 -7.15
CA ILE A 126 1.77 -3.19 -7.38
C ILE A 126 3.29 -3.24 -7.28
N SER A 127 3.76 -3.57 -6.07
CA SER A 127 5.19 -3.64 -5.81
C SER A 127 5.74 -5.00 -6.24
N PRO A 128 6.90 -5.05 -6.90
CA PRO A 128 7.62 -6.30 -7.09
C PRO A 128 8.02 -6.89 -5.74
N PHE A 129 7.88 -8.22 -5.62
CA PHE A 129 8.30 -8.99 -4.45
C PHE A 129 9.73 -9.50 -4.62
N CYS A 130 9.99 -10.24 -5.70
CA CYS A 130 11.29 -10.82 -5.99
C CYS A 130 11.52 -11.00 -7.49
N VAL A 131 12.78 -11.26 -7.85
CA VAL A 131 13.17 -11.76 -9.17
C VAL A 131 13.40 -13.26 -9.02
N ASN A 132 12.73 -14.06 -9.85
CA ASN A 132 12.90 -15.51 -9.88
C ASN A 132 14.18 -15.90 -10.64
N HIS A 133 14.64 -17.13 -10.45
CA HIS A 133 15.87 -17.63 -11.09
C HIS A 133 15.84 -17.54 -12.63
N ASP A 134 14.66 -17.67 -13.23
CA ASP A 134 14.46 -17.56 -14.69
C ASP A 134 14.37 -16.11 -15.19
N GLY A 135 14.42 -15.11 -14.30
CA GLY A 135 14.28 -13.68 -14.60
C GLY A 135 12.84 -13.18 -14.68
N SER A 136 11.85 -14.04 -14.44
CA SER A 136 10.47 -13.58 -14.19
C SER A 136 10.40 -12.84 -12.84
N MET A 137 9.37 -12.00 -12.67
CA MET A 137 9.20 -11.20 -11.46
C MET A 137 7.90 -11.58 -10.76
N THR A 138 7.98 -11.89 -9.47
CA THR A 138 6.82 -12.14 -8.61
C THR A 138 6.37 -10.83 -7.98
N PHE A 139 5.07 -10.62 -7.85
CA PHE A 139 4.46 -9.39 -7.30
C PHE A 139 3.56 -9.70 -6.10
N TYR A 140 3.34 -8.70 -5.25
CA TYR A 140 2.40 -8.83 -4.13
C TYR A 140 0.94 -8.97 -4.60
N SER A 141 0.61 -8.40 -5.77
CA SER A 141 -0.73 -8.41 -6.36
C SER A 141 -0.72 -9.02 -7.76
N GLN A 142 -1.88 -9.53 -8.19
CA GLN A 142 -2.05 -10.06 -9.53
C GLN A 142 -1.95 -8.95 -10.58
N ILE A 143 -1.40 -9.29 -11.74
CA ILE A 143 -1.34 -8.42 -12.92
C ILE A 143 -1.86 -9.23 -14.10
N LEU A 144 -2.71 -8.64 -14.94
CA LEU A 144 -3.33 -9.33 -16.08
C LEU A 144 -2.61 -9.04 -17.40
N PHE A 145 -2.68 -9.98 -18.34
CA PHE A 145 -2.22 -9.82 -19.72
C PHE A 145 -2.73 -8.52 -20.34
N ASN A 146 -1.89 -7.90 -21.17
CA ASN A 146 -2.22 -6.70 -21.93
C ASN A 146 -2.59 -5.49 -21.04
N THR A 147 -2.05 -5.45 -19.82
CA THR A 147 -2.19 -4.32 -18.91
C THR A 147 -0.96 -3.42 -18.98
N PHE A 148 -1.19 -2.10 -19.11
CA PHE A 148 -0.13 -1.13 -18.90
C PHE A 148 0.08 -0.89 -17.41
N VAL A 149 1.33 -0.95 -16.99
CA VAL A 149 1.77 -0.64 -15.63
C VAL A 149 2.72 0.56 -15.67
N ASN A 150 2.45 1.54 -14.80
CA ASN A 150 3.22 2.78 -14.72
C ASN A 150 4.33 2.63 -13.69
N ILE A 151 5.56 3.02 -14.03
CA ILE A 151 6.62 3.17 -13.02
C ILE A 151 6.25 4.37 -12.16
N MET A 152 6.21 4.17 -10.84
CA MET A 152 5.93 5.22 -9.89
C MET A 152 7.21 5.62 -9.14
N GLU A 153 7.17 6.79 -8.51
CA GLU A 153 8.22 7.25 -7.61
C GLU A 153 7.60 8.05 -6.48
N PHE A 154 8.34 8.17 -5.39
CA PHE A 154 7.92 8.96 -4.25
C PHE A 154 7.69 10.44 -4.62
N GLU A 155 6.54 10.98 -4.23
CA GLU A 155 6.25 12.40 -4.37
C GLU A 155 6.76 13.19 -3.16
N ASP A 156 6.75 14.53 -3.27
CA ASP A 156 7.03 15.40 -2.14
C ASP A 156 6.00 15.19 -1.02
N THR A 157 6.49 14.88 0.19
CA THR A 157 5.64 14.61 1.34
C THR A 157 4.72 15.78 1.69
N ASN A 158 5.11 17.03 1.44
CA ASN A 158 4.26 18.20 1.68
C ASN A 158 3.09 18.28 0.70
N ILE A 159 3.29 17.87 -0.56
CA ILE A 159 2.21 17.79 -1.56
C ILE A 159 1.18 16.75 -1.09
N LYS A 160 1.64 15.56 -0.71
CA LYS A 160 0.79 14.50 -0.15
C LYS A 160 0.01 14.98 1.07
N LEU A 161 0.68 15.58 2.05
CA LEU A 161 0.04 16.07 3.29
C LEU A 161 -0.98 17.18 3.01
N SER A 162 -0.69 18.06 2.06
CA SER A 162 -1.63 19.12 1.62
C SER A 162 -2.86 18.54 0.93
N ARG A 163 -2.68 17.55 0.05
CA ARG A 163 -3.79 16.83 -0.61
C ARG A 163 -4.67 16.13 0.41
N MET A 164 -4.05 15.43 1.35
CA MET A 164 -4.77 14.76 2.44
C MET A 164 -5.57 15.77 3.28
N LYS A 165 -4.98 16.90 3.68
CA LYS A 165 -5.70 17.97 4.39
C LYS A 165 -6.94 18.46 3.62
N ASN A 166 -6.79 18.70 2.33
CA ASN A 166 -7.88 19.19 1.48
C ASN A 166 -8.99 18.14 1.28
N ASN A 167 -8.65 16.85 1.38
CA ASN A 167 -9.59 15.75 1.26
C ASN A 167 -10.34 15.46 2.57
N ILE A 168 -9.91 15.99 3.72
CA ILE A 168 -10.66 15.88 4.97
C ILE A 168 -11.89 16.80 4.92
N GLN A 169 -13.08 16.20 4.99
CA GLN A 169 -14.38 16.88 4.84
C GLN A 169 -15.14 17.06 6.17
N ILE A 170 -14.60 16.51 7.26
CA ILE A 170 -15.17 16.60 8.60
C ILE A 170 -14.15 17.26 9.55
N LYS A 171 -14.58 17.76 10.70
CA LYS A 171 -13.66 18.31 11.70
C LYS A 171 -12.98 17.16 12.47
N PRO A 172 -11.68 16.90 12.29
CA PRO A 172 -11.04 15.74 12.90
C PRO A 172 -10.79 15.96 14.41
N LYS A 173 -11.34 15.09 15.25
CA LYS A 173 -11.00 14.99 16.69
C LYS A 173 -10.03 13.87 17.01
N ILE A 174 -10.07 12.79 16.21
CA ILE A 174 -9.10 11.71 16.23
C ILE A 174 -8.77 11.33 14.78
N ILE A 175 -7.48 11.17 14.49
CA ILE A 175 -7.02 10.54 13.25
C ILE A 175 -6.23 9.29 13.64
N LEU A 176 -6.64 8.14 13.12
CA LEU A 176 -5.86 6.92 13.14
C LEU A 176 -5.31 6.69 11.73
N SER A 177 -4.00 6.75 11.57
CA SER A 177 -3.29 6.46 10.33
C SER A 177 -2.72 5.05 10.37
N ILE A 178 -3.15 4.21 9.45
CA ILE A 178 -2.57 2.91 9.15
C ILE A 178 -1.59 3.14 8.01
N ASN A 179 -0.30 3.05 8.31
CA ASN A 179 0.78 3.30 7.36
C ASN A 179 1.44 1.98 6.98
N CYS A 180 1.54 1.70 5.69
CA CYS A 180 2.45 0.66 5.21
C CYS A 180 3.89 0.95 5.66
N ILE A 181 4.62 -0.12 6.00
CA ILE A 181 6.01 -0.06 6.43
C ILE A 181 6.92 0.58 5.38
N ALA A 182 6.61 0.45 4.08
CA ALA A 182 7.37 1.12 3.02
C ALA A 182 7.31 2.66 3.15
N VAL A 183 6.15 3.21 3.51
CA VAL A 183 5.98 4.65 3.71
C VAL A 183 6.70 5.09 4.99
N SER A 184 6.52 4.33 6.06
CA SER A 184 7.16 4.57 7.36
C SER A 184 8.70 4.47 7.29
N GLY A 185 9.20 3.51 6.51
CA GLY A 185 10.62 3.31 6.24
C GLY A 185 11.22 4.49 5.47
N ARG A 186 10.50 5.03 4.46
CA ARG A 186 10.90 6.28 3.81
C ARG A 186 11.03 7.43 4.79
N TYR A 187 10.02 7.63 5.66
CA TYR A 187 10.04 8.72 6.64
C TYR A 187 11.22 8.62 7.61
N LEU A 188 11.63 7.40 7.95
CA LEU A 188 12.80 7.12 8.75
C LEU A 188 14.09 7.42 7.98
N GLN A 189 14.21 6.91 6.75
CA GLN A 189 15.38 7.09 5.90
C GLN A 189 15.65 8.57 5.56
N GLU A 190 14.60 9.34 5.31
CA GLU A 190 14.69 10.78 5.01
C GLU A 190 14.73 11.65 6.28
N ASN A 191 14.61 11.05 7.47
CA ASN A 191 14.55 11.76 8.76
C ASN A 191 13.45 12.84 8.83
N ILE A 192 12.27 12.55 8.27
CA ILE A 192 11.14 13.50 8.16
C ILE A 192 9.97 13.20 9.08
N TRP A 193 10.06 12.17 9.93
CA TRP A 193 8.99 11.79 10.87
C TRP A 193 8.47 12.97 11.72
N ASN A 194 9.38 13.78 12.27
CA ASN A 194 8.99 14.94 13.09
C ASN A 194 8.22 15.99 12.29
N SER A 195 8.58 16.21 11.02
CA SER A 195 7.90 17.16 10.14
C SER A 195 6.50 16.66 9.76
N VAL A 196 6.39 15.38 9.41
CA VAL A 196 5.10 14.72 9.13
C VAL A 196 4.20 14.79 10.35
N ASN A 197 4.70 14.40 11.53
CA ASN A 197 3.91 14.41 12.77
C ASN A 197 3.46 15.83 13.15
N SER A 198 4.35 16.83 13.06
CA SER A 198 3.98 18.23 13.33
C SER A 198 2.88 18.73 12.40
N THR A 199 2.94 18.34 11.12
CA THR A 199 1.92 18.69 10.13
C THR A 199 0.59 17.98 10.42
N MET A 200 0.62 16.69 10.75
CA MET A 200 -0.58 15.94 11.14
C MET A 200 -1.25 16.50 12.39
N GLN A 201 -0.45 16.89 13.39
CA GLN A 201 -0.94 17.52 14.62
C GLN A 201 -1.61 18.87 14.36
N SER A 202 -1.23 19.57 13.28
CA SER A 202 -1.93 20.78 12.84
C SER A 202 -3.33 20.49 12.28
N PHE A 203 -3.59 19.25 11.83
CA PHE A 203 -4.91 18.81 11.38
C PHE A 203 -5.73 18.34 12.57
N CYS A 204 -5.14 17.53 13.44
CA CYS A 204 -5.80 16.93 14.58
C CYS A 204 -4.80 16.68 15.70
N GLN A 205 -5.06 17.21 16.90
CA GLN A 205 -4.17 17.05 18.04
C GLN A 205 -4.01 15.58 18.47
N THR A 206 -5.06 14.77 18.31
CA THR A 206 -5.03 13.33 18.60
C THR A 206 -4.77 12.55 17.32
N HIS A 207 -3.49 12.35 17.01
CA HIS A 207 -3.06 11.55 15.86
C HIS A 207 -2.36 10.28 16.34
N ILE A 208 -2.87 9.12 15.92
CA ILE A 208 -2.33 7.79 16.21
C ILE A 208 -1.83 7.19 14.92
N VAL A 209 -0.63 6.60 14.93
CA VAL A 209 -0.04 5.94 13.77
C VAL A 209 0.19 4.46 14.10
N ILE A 210 -0.30 3.59 13.22
CA ILE A 210 0.01 2.16 13.18
C ILE A 210 0.89 1.92 11.96
N VAL A 211 1.96 1.15 12.14
CA VAL A 211 2.83 0.71 11.04
C VAL A 211 2.58 -0.77 10.81
N CYS A 212 2.35 -1.15 9.55
CA CYS A 212 1.90 -2.49 9.16
C CYS A 212 2.54 -2.93 7.84
N TYR A 213 2.36 -4.19 7.42
CA TYR A 213 2.88 -4.66 6.13
C TYR A 213 2.00 -4.29 4.94
N GLY A 214 0.70 -4.18 5.16
CA GLY A 214 -0.25 -3.67 4.18
C GLY A 214 -1.55 -3.27 4.86
N GLU A 215 -2.39 -2.57 4.12
CA GLU A 215 -3.60 -1.96 4.63
C GLU A 215 -4.83 -2.55 3.93
N ILE A 216 -5.95 -2.56 4.64
CA ILE A 216 -7.26 -2.82 4.07
C ILE A 216 -7.94 -1.47 3.90
N TYR A 217 -8.38 -1.17 2.67
CA TYR A 217 -9.20 -0.02 2.34
C TYR A 217 -10.48 -0.50 1.66
N TYR A 218 -11.60 -0.43 2.37
CA TYR A 218 -12.86 -1.04 1.98
C TYR A 218 -12.68 -2.52 1.62
N LYS A 219 -12.95 -2.90 0.37
CA LYS A 219 -12.86 -4.28 -0.14
C LYS A 219 -11.54 -4.55 -0.87
N LYS A 220 -10.48 -3.80 -0.55
CA LYS A 220 -9.17 -3.92 -1.22
C LYS A 220 -8.05 -4.07 -0.20
N TYR A 221 -7.13 -4.99 -0.47
CA TYR A 221 -5.83 -5.05 0.17
C TYR A 221 -4.88 -4.14 -0.63
N VAL A 222 -4.30 -3.15 0.02
CA VAL A 222 -3.44 -2.14 -0.60
C VAL A 222 -2.10 -2.12 0.11
N ASN A 223 -1.07 -1.64 -0.58
CA ASN A 223 0.30 -1.57 -0.09
C ASN A 223 0.91 -0.22 -0.47
N GLN A 224 1.92 0.21 0.30
CA GLN A 224 2.60 1.49 0.14
C GLN A 224 1.64 2.70 0.13
N THR A 225 0.60 2.62 0.96
CA THR A 225 -0.38 3.70 1.13
C THR A 225 -0.36 4.25 2.56
N ASN A 226 -1.31 5.14 2.84
CA ASN A 226 -1.71 5.52 4.19
C ASN A 226 -3.23 5.52 4.21
N THR A 227 -3.82 4.60 4.98
CA THR A 227 -5.27 4.58 5.21
C THR A 227 -5.57 5.34 6.49
N LEU A 228 -6.46 6.32 6.41
CA LEU A 228 -6.83 7.17 7.54
C LEU A 228 -8.27 6.89 7.95
N LEU A 229 -8.46 6.63 9.24
CA LEU A 229 -9.75 6.75 9.91
C LEU A 229 -9.81 8.09 10.61
N ILE A 230 -10.75 8.92 10.20
CA ILE A 230 -10.95 10.27 10.74
C ILE A 230 -12.28 10.29 11.46
N ILE A 231 -12.27 10.71 12.72
CA ILE A 231 -13.41 10.70 13.62
C ILE A 231 -13.67 12.13 14.09
N GLU A 232 -14.92 12.59 13.94
CA GLU A 232 -15.44 13.84 14.54
C GLU A 232 -15.85 13.68 16.01
#